data_AF-A0A7S1X7D2-F1
#
_entry.id   AF-A0A7S1X7D2-F1
#
_cell.length_a   1.000
_cell.length_b   1.000
_cell.length_c   1.000
_cell.angle_alpha   90.00
_cell.angle_beta   90.00
_cell.angle_gamma   90.00
#
_symmetry.space_group_name_H-M   'P 1'
#
loop_
_entity.id
_entity.type
_entity.pdbx_description
1 polymer ?
#
loop_
_entity_poly.entity_id
_entity_poly.type
_entity_poly.pdbx_seq_one_letter_code
_entity_poly.pdbx_strand_id
1 'polypeptide(L)'
;MVDAYVVRLEQQIAQWFRNIVSADIEAEPSVRDDGRLWTPGSVDFFRLLNEQVSVVLECTTGYLLHRVTCCILQQLDAYLAEQREFVARPELSLEQRAAAVNNNLHCYEQSMEMADSLESDIDDEYKDGVDVEAVARGFLDVAKSAAAACANAVLCDAGV
;
A
#
# COMPACT_ATOMS: atom_id res chain seq x y z
N MET A 1 -14.54 -19.43 -15.51
CA MET A 1 -14.15 -19.91 -14.16
C MET A 1 -13.08 -19.01 -13.56
N VAL A 2 -12.02 -18.70 -14.33
CA VAL A 2 -10.99 -17.70 -14.00
C VAL A 2 -11.58 -16.33 -13.62
N ASP A 3 -12.47 -15.76 -14.44
CA ASP A 3 -13.01 -14.41 -14.15
C ASP A 3 -13.80 -14.34 -12.84
N ALA A 4 -14.52 -15.41 -12.47
CA ALA A 4 -15.27 -15.46 -11.22
C ALA A 4 -14.35 -15.63 -9.98
N TYR A 5 -13.12 -16.13 -10.16
CA TYR A 5 -12.12 -16.16 -9.09
C TYR A 5 -11.48 -14.77 -8.95
N VAL A 6 -11.04 -14.16 -10.06
CA VAL A 6 -10.44 -12.82 -10.07
C VAL A 6 -11.38 -11.79 -9.46
N VAL A 7 -12.67 -11.79 -9.83
CA VAL A 7 -13.67 -10.87 -9.25
C VAL A 7 -13.84 -11.07 -7.74
N ARG A 8 -13.76 -12.31 -7.24
CA ARG A 8 -13.87 -12.57 -5.81
C ARG A 8 -12.63 -12.10 -5.06
N LEU A 9 -11.45 -12.31 -5.64
CA LEU A 9 -10.19 -11.83 -5.09
C LEU A 9 -10.18 -10.30 -5.03
N GLU A 10 -10.60 -9.64 -6.10
CA GLU A 10 -10.75 -8.19 -6.20
C GLU A 10 -11.63 -7.66 -5.05
N GLN A 11 -12.84 -8.21 -4.91
CA GLN A 11 -13.79 -7.80 -3.87
C GLN A 11 -13.23 -8.02 -2.45
N GLN A 12 -12.52 -9.13 -2.25
CA GLN A 12 -11.93 -9.47 -0.96
C GLN A 12 -10.82 -8.50 -0.56
N ILE A 13 -9.84 -8.26 -1.43
CA ILE A 13 -8.75 -7.32 -1.18
C ILE A 13 -9.31 -5.90 -1.02
N ALA A 14 -10.29 -5.51 -1.87
CA ALA A 14 -10.96 -4.22 -1.78
C ALA A 14 -11.65 -4.00 -0.43
N GLN A 15 -12.26 -5.05 0.12
CA GLN A 15 -12.89 -4.96 1.43
C GLN A 15 -11.86 -4.85 2.55
N TRP A 16 -10.74 -5.58 2.45
CA TRP A 16 -9.67 -5.51 3.45
C TRP A 16 -9.06 -4.13 3.52
N PHE A 17 -8.61 -3.58 2.38
CA PHE A 17 -7.91 -2.30 2.43
C PHE A 17 -8.83 -1.17 2.88
N ARG A 18 -10.12 -1.17 2.49
CA ARG A 18 -11.08 -0.15 2.95
C ARG A 18 -11.29 -0.19 4.46
N ASN A 19 -11.43 -1.39 5.03
CA ASN A 19 -11.55 -1.56 6.47
C ASN A 19 -10.27 -1.10 7.20
N ILE A 20 -9.11 -1.45 6.64
CA ILE A 20 -7.81 -1.09 7.18
C ILE A 20 -7.62 0.43 7.16
N VAL A 21 -7.80 1.09 6.01
CA VAL A 21 -7.68 2.54 5.90
C VAL A 21 -8.63 3.25 6.88
N SER A 22 -9.89 2.80 6.96
CA SER A 22 -10.86 3.38 7.89
C SER A 22 -10.40 3.27 9.35
N ALA A 23 -9.85 2.12 9.75
CA ALA A 23 -9.34 1.93 11.11
C ALA A 23 -8.05 2.73 11.35
N ASP A 24 -7.18 2.82 10.36
CA ASP A 24 -5.88 3.51 10.43
C ASP A 24 -6.06 5.02 10.58
N ILE A 25 -7.11 5.58 9.97
CA ILE A 25 -7.53 6.98 10.13
C ILE A 25 -7.86 7.32 11.59
N GLU A 26 -8.54 6.41 12.28
CA GLU A 26 -9.01 6.61 13.65
C GLU A 26 -7.96 6.25 14.70
N ALA A 27 -6.91 5.53 14.30
CA ALA A 27 -5.85 5.08 15.18
C ALA A 27 -4.90 6.22 15.59
N GLU A 28 -4.53 6.23 16.87
CA GLU A 28 -3.45 7.08 17.35
C GLU A 28 -2.09 6.46 16.97
N PRO A 29 -1.18 7.22 16.34
CA PRO A 29 0.15 6.73 16.00
C PRO A 29 0.93 6.22 17.21
N SER A 30 1.50 5.04 17.05
CA SER A 30 2.40 4.43 18.03
C SER A 30 3.86 4.70 17.67
N VAL A 31 4.76 4.61 18.65
CA VAL A 31 6.22 4.78 18.46
C VAL A 31 6.89 3.41 18.36
N ARG A 32 7.74 3.20 17.35
CA ARG A 32 8.61 2.02 17.21
C ARG A 32 9.85 2.13 18.08
N ASP A 33 10.59 1.03 18.23
CA ASP A 33 11.85 0.98 19.00
C ASP A 33 12.93 1.95 18.46
N ASP A 34 12.88 2.31 17.18
CA ASP A 34 13.77 3.27 16.54
C ASP A 34 13.31 4.73 16.65
N GLY A 35 12.19 4.98 17.36
CA GLY A 35 11.60 6.30 17.56
C GLY A 35 10.67 6.76 16.43
N ARG A 36 10.44 5.97 15.38
CA ARG A 36 9.53 6.33 14.29
C ARG A 36 8.07 6.13 14.69
N LEU A 37 7.23 7.10 14.32
CA LEU A 37 5.76 6.96 14.44
C LEU A 37 5.21 6.07 13.35
N TRP A 38 4.22 5.24 13.67
CA TRP A 38 3.57 4.33 12.73
C TRP A 38 2.16 3.98 13.19
N THR A 39 1.38 3.40 12.28
CA THR A 39 0.08 2.79 12.57
C THR A 39 0.03 1.41 11.91
N PRO A 40 -0.76 0.46 12.45
CA PRO A 40 -0.69 -0.94 12.02
C PRO A 40 -1.25 -1.20 10.62
N GLY A 41 -2.02 -0.28 10.04
CA GLY A 41 -2.78 -0.56 8.84
C GLY A 41 -1.94 -1.01 7.64
N SER A 42 -0.82 -0.34 7.36
CA SER A 42 0.06 -0.74 6.25
C SER A 42 0.63 -2.14 6.44
N VAL A 43 1.05 -2.48 7.66
CA VAL A 43 1.60 -3.79 8.01
C VAL A 43 0.54 -4.88 7.84
N ASP A 44 -0.67 -4.65 8.34
CA ASP A 44 -1.77 -5.60 8.21
C ASP A 44 -2.21 -5.80 6.76
N PHE A 45 -2.24 -4.73 5.96
CA PHE A 45 -2.58 -4.82 4.55
C PHE A 45 -1.58 -5.66 3.77
N PHE A 46 -0.27 -5.37 3.90
CA PHE A 46 0.75 -6.12 3.18
C PHE A 46 0.88 -7.56 3.69
N ARG A 47 0.65 -7.82 4.98
CA ARG A 47 0.55 -9.20 5.48
C ARG A 47 -0.55 -9.98 4.76
N LEU A 48 -1.77 -9.44 4.69
CA LEU A 48 -2.90 -10.07 4.00
C LEU A 48 -2.65 -10.20 2.50
N LEU A 49 -2.05 -9.19 1.88
CA LEU A 49 -1.75 -9.19 0.45
C LEU A 49 -0.70 -10.26 0.11
N ASN A 50 0.39 -10.34 0.88
CA ASN A 50 1.44 -11.34 0.69
C ASN A 50 0.93 -12.75 0.94
N GLU A 51 0.04 -12.95 1.92
CA GLU A 51 -0.67 -14.24 2.10
C GLU A 51 -1.45 -14.62 0.84
N GLN A 52 -2.14 -13.67 0.19
CA GLN A 52 -2.84 -13.95 -1.08
C GLN A 52 -1.90 -14.20 -2.25
N VAL A 53 -0.82 -13.43 -2.38
CA VAL A 53 0.19 -13.63 -3.43
C VAL A 53 0.77 -15.03 -3.33
N SER A 54 1.18 -15.48 -2.15
CA SER A 54 1.72 -16.82 -1.93
C SER A 54 0.73 -17.92 -2.35
N VAL A 55 -0.55 -17.81 -1.96
CA VAL A 55 -1.58 -18.79 -2.36
C VAL A 55 -1.74 -18.85 -3.88
N VAL A 56 -1.70 -17.70 -4.56
CA VAL A 56 -1.84 -17.61 -6.01
C VAL A 56 -0.65 -18.25 -6.72
N LEU A 57 0.57 -17.99 -6.24
CA LEU A 57 1.81 -18.57 -6.76
C LEU A 57 1.85 -20.10 -6.59
N GLU A 58 1.35 -20.62 -5.47
CA GLU A 58 1.28 -22.07 -5.23
C GLU A 58 0.24 -22.78 -6.11
N CYS A 59 -0.84 -22.09 -6.49
CA CYS A 59 -2.01 -22.71 -7.11
C CYS A 59 -2.19 -22.42 -8.61
N THR A 60 -1.46 -21.44 -9.16
CA THR A 60 -1.70 -20.93 -10.52
C THR A 60 -0.40 -20.57 -11.25
N THR A 61 -0.40 -20.64 -12.58
CA THR A 61 0.73 -20.24 -13.44
C THR A 61 0.24 -19.61 -14.75
N GLY A 62 1.18 -19.07 -15.55
CA GLY A 62 0.92 -18.51 -16.87
C GLY A 62 -0.17 -17.44 -16.89
N TYR A 63 -1.09 -17.53 -17.86
CA TYR A 63 -2.13 -16.51 -18.06
C TYR A 63 -2.98 -16.23 -16.80
N LEU A 64 -3.25 -17.25 -15.98
CA LEU A 64 -4.05 -17.06 -14.75
C LEU A 64 -3.26 -16.27 -13.70
N LEU A 65 -1.99 -16.61 -13.49
CA LEU A 65 -1.10 -15.88 -12.60
C LEU A 65 -0.99 -14.42 -13.04
N HIS A 66 -0.73 -14.17 -14.32
CA HIS A 66 -0.71 -12.81 -14.88
C HIS A 66 -2.00 -12.03 -14.58
N ARG A 67 -3.18 -12.62 -14.83
CA ARG A 67 -4.47 -11.97 -14.57
C ARG A 67 -4.68 -11.64 -13.10
N VAL A 68 -4.23 -12.51 -12.19
CA VAL A 68 -4.32 -12.26 -10.75
C VAL A 68 -3.32 -11.18 -10.33
N THR A 69 -2.10 -11.20 -10.85
CA THR A 69 -1.11 -10.15 -10.61
C THR A 69 -1.62 -8.78 -11.04
N CYS A 70 -2.22 -8.66 -12.23
CA CYS A 70 -2.85 -7.40 -12.66
C CYS A 70 -3.95 -6.96 -11.69
N CYS A 71 -4.76 -7.89 -11.17
CA CYS A 71 -5.78 -7.59 -10.17
C CYS A 71 -5.13 -7.04 -8.89
N ILE A 72 -4.07 -7.67 -8.39
CA ILE A 72 -3.34 -7.22 -7.19
C ILE A 72 -2.77 -5.81 -7.39
N LEU A 73 -2.18 -5.53 -8.55
CA LEU A 73 -1.68 -4.18 -8.86
C LEU A 73 -2.78 -3.13 -8.90
N GLN A 74 -3.95 -3.47 -9.45
CA GLN A 74 -5.12 -2.58 -9.40
C GLN A 74 -5.58 -2.31 -7.97
N GLN A 75 -5.50 -3.30 -7.08
CA GLN A 75 -5.84 -3.12 -5.67
C GLN A 75 -4.81 -2.30 -4.91
N LEU A 76 -3.52 -2.43 -5.23
CA LEU A 76 -2.47 -1.55 -4.70
C LEU A 76 -2.68 -0.10 -5.11
N ASP A 77 -3.01 0.15 -6.38
CA ASP A 77 -3.29 1.50 -6.88
C ASP A 77 -4.54 2.11 -6.20
N ALA A 78 -5.58 1.30 -5.98
CA ALA A 78 -6.76 1.73 -5.23
C ALA A 78 -6.43 2.05 -3.76
N TYR A 79 -5.63 1.22 -3.08
CA TYR A 79 -5.15 1.51 -1.73
C TYR A 79 -4.30 2.79 -1.68
N LEU A 80 -3.43 2.99 -2.66
CA LEU A 80 -2.62 4.20 -2.80
C LEU A 80 -3.50 5.45 -2.98
N ALA A 81 -4.59 5.36 -3.74
CA ALA A 81 -5.54 6.47 -3.89
C ALA A 81 -6.18 6.86 -2.54
N GLU A 82 -6.59 5.88 -1.74
CA GLU A 82 -7.11 6.13 -0.39
C GLU A 82 -6.06 6.77 0.54
N GLN A 83 -4.79 6.36 0.43
CA GLN A 83 -3.69 6.98 1.18
C GLN A 83 -3.45 8.45 0.78
N ARG A 84 -3.57 8.76 -0.52
CA ARG A 84 -3.50 10.15 -1.02
C ARG A 84 -4.62 11.00 -0.44
N GLU A 85 -5.84 10.49 -0.45
CA GLU A 85 -7.00 11.19 0.12
C GLU A 85 -6.85 11.38 1.63
N PHE A 86 -6.33 10.37 2.34
CA PHE A 86 -6.06 10.46 3.76
C PHE A 86 -5.09 11.60 4.08
N VAL A 87 -3.89 11.60 3.49
CA VAL A 87 -2.83 12.60 3.76
C VAL A 87 -3.25 14.03 3.38
N ALA A 88 -4.15 14.18 2.41
CA ALA A 88 -4.67 15.48 1.99
C ALA A 88 -5.63 16.13 3.00
N ARG A 89 -6.12 15.39 4.01
CA ARG A 89 -7.04 15.94 5.02
C ARG A 89 -6.37 17.03 5.85
N PRO A 90 -6.98 18.22 5.99
CA PRO A 90 -6.39 19.31 6.76
C PRO A 90 -6.38 19.03 8.27
N GLU A 91 -7.30 18.19 8.77
CA GLU A 91 -7.49 17.89 10.20
C GLU A 91 -6.44 16.92 10.79
N LEU A 92 -5.59 16.34 9.93
CA LEU A 92 -4.53 15.42 10.36
C LEU A 92 -3.52 16.10 11.30
N SER A 93 -3.28 15.46 12.44
CA SER A 93 -2.24 15.88 13.39
C SER A 93 -0.83 15.74 12.82
N LEU A 94 0.16 16.39 13.44
CA LEU A 94 1.56 16.26 13.03
C LEU A 94 2.05 14.81 13.17
N GLU A 95 1.64 14.13 14.23
CA GLU A 95 1.95 12.73 14.52
C GLU A 95 1.37 11.81 13.46
N GLN A 96 0.11 12.03 13.05
CA GLN A 96 -0.53 11.23 12.01
C GLN A 96 0.15 11.43 10.65
N ARG A 97 0.56 12.67 10.33
CA ARG A 97 1.34 12.94 9.11
C ARG A 97 2.72 12.29 9.16
N ALA A 98 3.41 12.34 10.29
CA ALA A 98 4.69 11.65 10.49
C ALA A 98 4.55 10.13 10.36
N ALA A 99 3.49 9.54 10.92
CA ALA A 99 3.16 8.13 10.74
C ALA A 99 2.88 7.80 9.27
N ALA A 100 2.12 8.64 8.56
CA ALA A 100 1.85 8.46 7.14
C ALA A 100 3.14 8.47 6.29
N VAL A 101 4.12 9.33 6.59
CA VAL A 101 5.44 9.30 5.94
C VAL A 101 6.10 7.93 6.12
N ASN A 102 6.22 7.46 7.36
CA ASN A 102 6.91 6.22 7.67
C ASN A 102 6.18 4.99 7.11
N ASN A 103 4.85 4.97 7.20
CA ASN A 103 4.03 3.89 6.67
C ASN A 103 4.12 3.80 5.15
N ASN A 104 4.11 4.92 4.43
CA ASN A 104 4.20 4.90 2.98
C ASN A 104 5.61 4.55 2.48
N LEU A 105 6.67 4.89 3.23
CA LEU A 105 8.01 4.33 2.97
C LEU A 105 8.01 2.81 3.15
N HIS A 106 7.36 2.30 4.20
CA HIS A 106 7.21 0.87 4.41
C HIS A 106 6.38 0.19 3.30
N CYS A 107 5.30 0.82 2.84
CA CYS A 107 4.50 0.33 1.71
C CYS A 107 5.34 0.21 0.43
N TYR A 108 6.22 1.17 0.16
CA TYR A 108 7.15 1.11 -0.96
C TYR A 108 8.08 -0.10 -0.84
N GLU A 109 8.74 -0.27 0.31
CA GLU A 109 9.65 -1.40 0.57
C GLU A 109 8.94 -2.75 0.39
N GLN A 110 7.76 -2.91 1.00
CA GLN A 110 6.95 -4.14 0.87
C GLN A 110 6.47 -4.40 -0.56
N SER A 111 6.16 -3.35 -1.32
CA SER A 111 5.78 -3.49 -2.73
C SER A 111 6.95 -3.99 -3.59
N MET A 112 8.19 -3.55 -3.28
CA MET A 112 9.38 -4.02 -3.99
C MET A 112 9.68 -5.49 -3.65
N GLU A 113 9.57 -5.90 -2.38
CA GLU A 113 9.74 -7.31 -1.97
C GLU A 113 8.73 -8.24 -2.68
N MET A 114 7.49 -7.77 -2.82
CA MET A 114 6.46 -8.48 -3.58
C MET A 114 6.75 -8.49 -5.09
N ALA A 115 7.30 -7.40 -5.64
CA ALA A 115 7.70 -7.32 -7.04
C ALA A 115 8.76 -8.38 -7.39
N ASP A 116 9.81 -8.48 -6.57
CA ASP A 116 10.88 -9.47 -6.73
C ASP A 116 10.32 -10.91 -6.71
N SER A 117 9.34 -11.16 -5.84
CA SER A 117 8.67 -12.46 -5.74
C SER A 117 7.84 -12.76 -7.00
N LEU A 118 7.03 -11.81 -7.47
CA LEU A 118 6.19 -11.99 -8.65
C LEU A 118 7.01 -12.10 -9.95
N GLU A 119 8.07 -11.33 -10.10
CA GLU A 119 8.93 -11.34 -11.29
C GLU A 119 9.64 -12.69 -11.49
N SER A 120 9.93 -13.38 -10.38
CA SER A 120 10.56 -14.70 -10.40
C SER A 120 9.65 -15.81 -10.93
N ASP A 121 8.33 -15.68 -10.74
CA ASP A 121 7.35 -16.73 -11.04
C ASP A 121 6.48 -16.44 -12.29
N ILE A 122 6.43 -15.19 -12.76
CA ILE A 122 5.70 -14.81 -13.97
C ILE A 122 6.49 -15.21 -15.23
N ASP A 123 5.81 -15.85 -16.18
CA ASP A 123 6.40 -16.19 -17.47
C ASP A 123 6.85 -14.92 -18.24
N ASP A 124 7.99 -15.01 -18.93
CA ASP A 124 8.61 -13.88 -19.65
C ASP A 124 7.65 -13.15 -20.60
N GLU A 125 6.67 -13.86 -21.20
CA GLU A 125 5.67 -13.28 -22.11
C GLU A 125 4.72 -12.28 -21.43
N TYR A 126 4.61 -12.32 -20.10
CA TYR A 126 3.72 -11.46 -19.31
C TYR A 126 4.46 -10.41 -18.48
N LYS A 127 5.80 -10.44 -18.43
CA LYS A 127 6.60 -9.52 -17.61
C LYS A 127 6.42 -8.06 -17.99
N ASP A 128 6.37 -7.76 -19.29
CA ASP A 128 6.15 -6.39 -19.80
C ASP A 128 4.78 -5.80 -19.41
N GLY A 129 3.83 -6.65 -18.97
CA GLY A 129 2.49 -6.24 -18.53
C GLY A 129 2.36 -5.97 -17.02
N VAL A 130 3.42 -6.22 -16.24
CA VAL A 130 3.40 -6.14 -14.78
C VAL A 130 4.48 -5.18 -14.30
N ASP A 131 4.08 -3.95 -13.99
CA ASP A 131 4.98 -2.92 -13.47
C ASP A 131 4.59 -2.56 -12.03
N VAL A 132 5.05 -3.38 -11.08
CA VAL A 132 4.82 -3.16 -9.65
C VAL A 132 5.54 -1.89 -9.17
N GLU A 133 6.73 -1.62 -9.71
CA GLU A 133 7.56 -0.48 -9.33
C GLU A 133 6.85 0.84 -9.66
N ALA A 134 6.16 0.92 -10.80
CA ALA A 134 5.37 2.10 -11.16
C ALA A 134 4.30 2.44 -10.12
N VAL A 135 3.57 1.43 -9.61
CA VAL A 135 2.58 1.64 -8.54
C VAL A 135 3.28 1.97 -7.22
N ALA A 136 4.35 1.25 -6.88
CA ALA A 136 5.11 1.43 -5.63
C ALA A 136 5.65 2.85 -5.48
N ARG A 137 6.19 3.45 -6.55
CA ARG A 137 6.67 4.85 -6.55
C ARG A 137 5.61 5.84 -6.11
N GLY A 138 4.33 5.54 -6.34
CA GLY A 138 3.23 6.36 -5.85
C GLY A 138 3.19 6.51 -4.33
N PHE A 139 3.61 5.50 -3.56
CA PHE A 139 3.73 5.61 -2.11
C PHE A 139 4.81 6.63 -1.70
N LEU A 140 5.91 6.74 -2.46
CA LEU A 140 6.93 7.77 -2.21
C LEU A 140 6.37 9.19 -2.44
N ASP A 141 5.48 9.37 -3.42
CA ASP A 141 4.80 10.65 -3.63
C ASP A 141 3.88 11.01 -2.46
N VAL A 142 3.16 10.03 -1.89
CA VAL A 142 2.35 10.23 -0.68
C VAL A 142 3.24 10.61 0.50
N ALA A 143 4.33 9.88 0.71
CA ALA A 143 5.29 10.18 1.78
C ALA A 143 5.87 11.59 1.64
N LYS A 144 6.23 12.00 0.41
CA LYS A 144 6.72 13.35 0.12
C LYS A 144 5.68 14.42 0.42
N SER A 145 4.43 14.20 0.03
CA SER A 145 3.31 15.12 0.32
C SER A 145 3.08 15.26 1.83
N ALA A 146 3.07 14.15 2.57
CA ALA A 146 2.93 14.17 4.02
C ALA A 146 4.09 14.91 4.70
N ALA A 147 5.33 14.67 4.25
CA ALA A 147 6.51 15.36 4.79
C ALA A 147 6.47 16.88 4.54
N ALA A 148 6.02 17.31 3.35
CA ALA A 148 5.82 18.72 3.06
C ALA A 148 4.75 19.36 3.96
N ALA A 149 3.66 18.63 4.22
CA ALA A 149 2.61 19.08 5.14
C ALA A 149 3.13 19.20 6.59
N CYS A 150 3.95 18.25 7.07
CA CYS A 150 4.64 18.36 8.36
C CYS A 150 5.51 19.62 8.43
N ALA A 151 6.37 19.83 7.43
CA ALA A 151 7.26 20.98 7.38
C ALA A 151 6.46 22.30 7.39
N ASN A 152 5.38 22.38 6.63
CA ASN A 152 4.51 23.55 6.59
C ASN A 152 3.84 23.80 7.95
N ALA A 153 3.35 22.76 8.63
CA ALA A 153 2.73 22.88 9.95
C ALA A 153 3.71 23.44 11.00
N VAL A 154 4.97 23.00 10.97
CA VAL A 154 6.01 23.49 11.89
C VAL A 154 6.47 24.91 11.54
N LEU A 155 6.67 25.21 10.25
CA LEU A 155 7.19 26.51 9.81
C LEU A 155 6.16 27.64 9.88
N CYS A 156 4.88 27.31 9.77
CA CYS A 156 3.78 28.27 9.90
C CYS A 156 3.16 28.29 11.30
N ASP A 157 3.72 27.53 12.26
CA ASP A 157 3.35 27.68 13.65
C ASP A 157 3.75 29.10 14.10
N ALA A 158 2.75 29.89 14.49
CA ALA A 158 2.95 31.27 14.92
C ALA A 158 3.75 31.36 16.22
N GLY A 159 3.98 30.23 16.91
CA GLY A 159 4.77 30.15 18.14
C GLY A 159 4.22 31.09 19.21
N VAL A 160 3.32 30.58 20.06
CA VAL A 160 2.83 31.35 21.21
C VAL A 160 3.99 31.73 22.13
#